data_AF-A0A8B5WMV6-F1
#
_entry.id   AF-A0A8B5WMV6-F1
#
_cell.length_a   1.000
_cell.length_b   1.000
_cell.length_c   1.000
_cell.angle_alpha   90.00
_cell.angle_beta   90.00
_cell.angle_gamma   90.00
#
_symmetry.space_group_name_H-M   'P 1'
#
loop_
_entity.id
_entity.type
_entity.pdbx_description
1 polymer ?
#
loop_
_entity_poly.entity_id
_entity_poly.type
_entity_poly.pdbx_seq_one_letter_code
_entity_poly.pdbx_strand_id
1 'polypeptide(L)'
;RYADVIERALYNGVLAGLSLSGDRFFYANPLSFHPTSPVLHHVRSDAERQPWYGCACCPPNIARLLASLGSYVYGLADDTVAVHLYAASTLEFTIAGSNCRLTQKTVYPWEGEAEFTVGVPEPLNFTLALRIPAWADGWSIDGADVSAVEKGYAYITRRWKAGDRVRLSLPIAPRRTYAHPAVRQDAWKVAIEYGPIVYCIEGVDNGADLGRFALPADAELQSEFRAEFLGGCTVITGTGLRHDPEKAAGAGPSLYRPSAHRTPVPFTAVPYALWNNRGSSEMRVWLAEV
;
A
#
# COMPACT_ATOMS: atom_id res chain seq x y z
N ARG A 1 2.91 -15.38 -0.33
CA ARG A 1 2.43 -15.12 -1.72
C ARG A 1 0.95 -14.75 -1.82
N TYR A 2 -0.01 -15.64 -1.54
CA TYR A 2 -1.43 -15.34 -1.79
C TYR A 2 -1.96 -14.18 -0.94
N ALA A 3 -1.68 -14.22 0.36
CA ALA A 3 -2.03 -13.14 1.28
C ALA A 3 -1.30 -11.82 0.95
N ASP A 4 -0.13 -11.84 0.30
CA ASP A 4 0.54 -10.61 -0.17
C ASP A 4 -0.27 -9.94 -1.29
N VAL A 5 -0.88 -10.73 -2.18
CA VAL A 5 -1.74 -10.20 -3.25
C VAL A 5 -3.05 -9.66 -2.66
N ILE A 6 -3.62 -10.35 -1.66
CA ILE A 6 -4.80 -9.87 -0.92
C ILE A 6 -4.50 -8.52 -0.27
N GLU A 7 -3.40 -8.43 0.48
CA GLU A 7 -2.95 -7.20 1.13
C GLU A 7 -2.71 -6.07 0.12
N ARG A 8 -1.97 -6.35 -0.97
CA ARG A 8 -1.71 -5.37 -2.03
C ARG A 8 -3.01 -4.88 -2.67
N ALA A 9 -3.97 -5.76 -2.94
CA ALA A 9 -5.26 -5.37 -3.49
C ALA A 9 -6.05 -4.49 -2.51
N LEU A 10 -6.16 -4.91 -1.24
CA LEU A 10 -6.91 -4.21 -0.21
C LEU A 10 -6.38 -2.79 0.02
N TYR A 11 -5.09 -2.64 0.32
CA TYR A 11 -4.51 -1.32 0.67
C TYR A 11 -4.34 -0.38 -0.53
N ASN A 12 -4.44 -0.88 -1.76
CA ASN A 12 -4.21 -0.09 -2.98
C ASN A 12 -5.45 -0.09 -3.88
N GLY A 13 -5.57 -1.06 -4.79
CA GLY A 13 -6.58 -1.04 -5.86
C GLY A 13 -8.04 -1.05 -5.38
N VAL A 14 -8.33 -1.65 -4.22
CA VAL A 14 -9.67 -1.64 -3.63
C VAL A 14 -9.96 -0.29 -2.99
N LEU A 15 -9.12 0.16 -2.05
CA LEU A 15 -9.34 1.43 -1.34
C LEU A 15 -9.25 2.66 -2.26
N ALA A 16 -8.45 2.62 -3.33
CA ALA A 16 -8.44 3.67 -4.34
C ALA A 16 -9.83 3.93 -4.93
N GLY A 17 -10.66 2.90 -4.99
CA GLY A 17 -12.03 2.95 -5.50
C GLY A 17 -13.03 3.71 -4.63
N LEU A 18 -12.68 4.12 -3.41
CA LEU A 18 -13.56 4.77 -2.43
C LEU A 18 -12.95 6.08 -1.94
N SER A 19 -13.74 7.14 -1.83
CA SER A 19 -13.30 8.40 -1.18
C SER A 19 -13.09 8.21 0.32
N LEU A 20 -12.27 9.06 0.92
CA LEU A 20 -12.07 9.10 2.38
C LEU A 20 -13.37 9.34 3.15
N SER A 21 -14.29 10.12 2.57
CA SER A 21 -15.64 10.35 3.12
C SER A 21 -16.57 9.15 2.99
N GLY A 22 -16.22 8.13 2.20
CA GLY A 22 -17.00 6.91 2.01
C GLY A 22 -18.22 7.04 1.09
N ASP A 23 -18.37 8.17 0.39
CA ASP A 23 -19.58 8.54 -0.36
C ASP A 23 -19.38 8.70 -1.87
N ARG A 24 -18.15 8.56 -2.38
CA ARG A 24 -17.82 8.65 -3.80
C ARG A 24 -16.90 7.52 -4.24
N PHE A 25 -17.05 7.09 -5.48
CA PHE A 25 -16.43 5.88 -6.01
C PHE A 25 -15.76 6.09 -7.37
N PHE A 26 -14.68 5.35 -7.62
CA PHE A 26 -14.19 5.14 -8.98
C PHE A 26 -14.75 3.85 -9.59
N TYR A 27 -15.05 3.89 -10.88
CA TYR A 27 -15.26 2.67 -11.66
C TYR A 27 -13.93 2.09 -12.15
N ALA A 28 -13.06 2.94 -12.68
CA ALA A 28 -11.71 2.59 -13.11
C ALA A 28 -10.67 3.23 -12.17
N ASN A 29 -9.65 2.45 -11.80
CA ASN A 29 -8.54 2.90 -10.95
C ASN A 29 -7.27 3.06 -11.80
N PRO A 30 -7.03 4.23 -12.44
CA PRO A 30 -5.85 4.45 -13.25
C PRO A 30 -4.58 4.50 -12.40
N LEU A 31 -3.43 4.17 -13.00
CA LEU A 31 -2.09 4.33 -12.41
C LEU A 31 -1.38 5.61 -12.88
N SER A 32 -1.99 6.30 -13.85
CA SER A 32 -1.62 7.64 -14.28
C SER A 32 -2.86 8.36 -14.80
N PHE A 33 -3.01 9.62 -14.42
CA PHE A 33 -4.15 10.44 -14.76
C PHE A 33 -3.70 11.84 -15.20
N HIS A 34 -4.32 12.36 -16.26
CA HIS A 34 -4.16 13.74 -16.71
C HIS A 34 -5.56 14.29 -17.06
N PRO A 35 -6.02 15.40 -16.46
CA PRO A 35 -7.41 15.86 -16.58
C PRO A 35 -7.91 16.05 -18.02
N THR A 36 -7.03 16.49 -18.92
CA THR A 36 -7.37 16.72 -20.34
C THR A 36 -7.06 15.54 -21.26
N SER A 37 -6.69 14.37 -20.71
CA SER A 37 -6.35 13.21 -21.53
C SER A 37 -7.58 12.68 -22.28
N PRO A 38 -7.55 12.58 -23.62
CA PRO A 38 -8.68 12.08 -24.40
C PRO A 38 -8.94 10.58 -24.16
N VAL A 39 -7.98 9.86 -23.58
CA VAL A 39 -8.10 8.42 -23.25
C VAL A 39 -9.15 8.18 -22.16
N LEU A 40 -9.43 9.18 -21.31
CA LEU A 40 -10.38 9.06 -20.20
C LEU A 40 -11.80 8.69 -20.66
N HIS A 41 -12.19 9.12 -21.86
CA HIS A 41 -13.50 8.82 -22.44
C HIS A 41 -13.73 7.34 -22.75
N HIS A 42 -12.66 6.56 -23.00
CA HIS A 42 -12.80 5.14 -23.35
C HIS A 42 -12.78 4.20 -22.14
N VAL A 43 -12.37 4.67 -20.96
CA VAL A 43 -12.16 3.81 -19.76
C VAL A 43 -13.19 4.07 -18.65
N ARG A 44 -14.24 4.88 -18.91
CA ARG A 44 -15.17 5.38 -17.87
C ARG A 44 -14.42 5.95 -16.65
N SER A 45 -13.30 6.59 -16.94
CA SER A 45 -12.44 7.22 -15.95
C SER A 45 -12.88 8.66 -15.83
N ASP A 46 -13.87 8.91 -14.98
CA ASP A 46 -14.24 10.27 -14.63
C ASP A 46 -13.03 11.00 -14.00
N ALA A 47 -12.98 12.32 -14.17
CA ALA A 47 -11.89 13.13 -13.63
C ALA A 47 -11.82 13.11 -12.10
N GLU A 48 -12.92 12.70 -11.46
CA GLU A 48 -13.09 12.56 -10.02
C GLU A 48 -13.98 11.38 -9.68
N ARG A 49 -13.87 10.87 -8.45
CA ARG A 49 -14.83 9.90 -7.90
C ARG A 49 -16.25 10.46 -7.95
N GLN A 50 -17.20 9.61 -8.33
CA GLN A 50 -18.61 9.96 -8.46
C GLN A 50 -19.44 9.34 -7.34
N PRO A 51 -20.54 9.97 -6.90
CA PRO A 51 -21.42 9.38 -5.89
C PRO A 51 -22.06 8.09 -6.40
N TRP A 52 -22.37 8.02 -7.71
CA TRP A 52 -23.03 6.85 -8.31
C TRP A 52 -22.76 6.78 -9.82
N TYR A 53 -22.95 5.59 -10.40
CA TYR A 53 -22.87 5.35 -11.84
C TYR A 53 -24.17 4.69 -12.32
N GLY A 54 -24.53 4.85 -13.59
CA GLY A 54 -25.67 4.09 -14.16
C GLY A 54 -25.51 2.57 -14.02
N CYS A 55 -24.26 2.08 -14.08
CA CYS A 55 -23.89 0.72 -13.71
C CYS A 55 -23.13 0.75 -12.37
N ALA A 56 -23.85 0.62 -11.25
CA ALA A 56 -23.29 0.79 -9.90
C ALA A 56 -22.92 -0.54 -9.23
N CYS A 57 -22.06 -1.33 -9.87
CA CYS A 57 -21.51 -2.51 -9.20
C CYS A 57 -20.45 -2.17 -8.16
N CYS A 58 -19.71 -1.06 -8.30
CA CYS A 58 -18.61 -0.71 -7.40
C CYS A 58 -19.07 -0.40 -5.96
N PRO A 59 -20.07 0.47 -5.72
CA PRO A 59 -20.46 0.83 -4.35
C PRO A 59 -20.87 -0.37 -3.48
N PRO A 60 -21.81 -1.25 -3.87
CA PRO A 60 -22.19 -2.39 -3.04
C PRO A 60 -21.06 -3.44 -2.95
N ASN A 61 -20.20 -3.58 -3.97
CA ASN A 61 -19.09 -4.53 -3.92
C ASN A 61 -18.00 -4.12 -2.93
N ILE A 62 -17.65 -2.84 -2.88
CA ILE A 62 -16.70 -2.32 -1.89
C ILE A 62 -17.32 -2.44 -0.49
N ALA A 63 -18.58 -2.05 -0.31
CA ALA A 63 -19.26 -2.12 0.98
C ALA A 63 -19.27 -3.55 1.57
N ARG A 64 -19.66 -4.56 0.79
CA ARG A 64 -19.66 -5.96 1.27
C ARG A 64 -18.26 -6.50 1.59
N LEU A 65 -17.24 -6.05 0.85
CA LEU A 65 -15.85 -6.46 1.10
C LEU A 65 -15.36 -5.87 2.42
N LEU A 66 -15.56 -4.57 2.64
CA LEU A 66 -15.17 -3.91 3.89
C LEU A 66 -15.92 -4.49 5.08
N ALA A 67 -17.22 -4.77 4.94
CA ALA A 67 -18.03 -5.41 5.98
C ALA A 67 -17.58 -6.84 6.32
N SER A 68 -16.89 -7.53 5.39
CA SER A 68 -16.40 -8.90 5.59
C SER A 68 -14.90 -8.99 5.86
N LEU A 69 -14.20 -7.85 6.01
CA LEU A 69 -12.74 -7.78 6.09
C LEU A 69 -12.14 -8.66 7.19
N GLY A 70 -12.81 -8.76 8.35
CA GLY A 70 -12.38 -9.62 9.45
C GLY A 70 -12.17 -11.09 9.06
N SER A 71 -12.91 -11.58 8.06
CA SER A 71 -12.82 -12.96 7.57
C SER A 71 -11.53 -13.23 6.76
N TYR A 72 -10.79 -12.19 6.38
CA TYR A 72 -9.53 -12.30 5.64
C TYR A 72 -8.30 -12.22 6.54
N VAL A 73 -8.48 -11.88 7.83
CA VAL A 73 -7.36 -11.64 8.75
C VAL A 73 -6.72 -12.94 9.21
N TYR A 74 -7.52 -13.99 9.42
CA TYR A 74 -7.11 -15.24 10.03
C TYR A 74 -7.52 -16.46 9.20
N GLY A 75 -6.73 -17.52 9.30
CA GLY A 75 -7.07 -18.86 8.84
C GLY A 75 -6.97 -19.87 9.98
N LEU A 76 -7.88 -20.84 10.03
CA LEU A 76 -7.91 -21.89 11.07
C LEU A 76 -7.74 -23.27 10.42
N ALA A 77 -6.89 -24.08 11.02
CA ALA A 77 -6.77 -25.53 10.79
C ALA A 77 -6.81 -26.26 12.14
N ASP A 78 -6.76 -27.60 12.12
CA ASP A 78 -6.96 -28.43 13.32
C ASP A 78 -6.01 -28.08 14.49
N ASP A 79 -4.77 -27.72 14.19
CA ASP A 79 -3.71 -27.41 15.16
C ASP A 79 -3.00 -26.07 14.91
N THR A 80 -3.50 -25.26 13.96
CA THR A 80 -2.81 -24.06 13.49
C THR A 80 -3.76 -22.87 13.36
N VAL A 81 -3.33 -21.74 13.89
CA VAL A 81 -3.92 -20.42 13.64
C VAL A 81 -2.97 -19.63 12.77
N ALA A 82 -3.38 -19.32 11.54
CA ALA A 82 -2.60 -18.51 10.61
C ALA A 82 -3.06 -17.05 10.66
N VAL A 83 -2.13 -16.13 10.77
CA VAL A 83 -2.36 -14.68 10.65
C VAL A 83 -1.97 -14.26 9.24
N HIS A 84 -2.96 -13.81 8.47
CA HIS A 84 -2.80 -13.38 7.08
C HIS A 84 -2.64 -11.87 6.96
N LEU A 85 -3.43 -11.09 7.69
CA LEU A 85 -3.36 -9.63 7.67
C LEU A 85 -3.03 -9.09 9.06
N TYR A 86 -2.29 -8.00 9.11
CA TYR A 86 -1.94 -7.31 10.34
C TYR A 86 -2.89 -6.14 10.56
N ALA A 87 -3.72 -6.27 11.60
CA ALA A 87 -4.70 -5.27 11.97
C ALA A 87 -5.04 -5.41 13.46
N ALA A 88 -5.23 -4.30 14.16
CA ALA A 88 -5.71 -4.31 15.54
C ALA A 88 -7.06 -5.05 15.61
N SER A 89 -7.07 -6.23 16.24
CA SER A 89 -8.21 -7.15 16.17
C SER A 89 -8.16 -8.19 17.28
N THR A 90 -9.28 -8.89 17.47
CA THR A 90 -9.39 -10.06 18.34
C THR A 90 -10.03 -11.19 17.55
N LEU A 91 -9.44 -12.37 17.60
CA LEU A 91 -10.02 -13.62 17.14
C LEU A 91 -10.42 -14.46 18.34
N GLU A 92 -11.67 -14.91 18.38
CA GLU A 92 -12.14 -16.01 19.22
C GLU A 92 -12.20 -17.26 18.34
N PHE A 93 -11.61 -18.38 18.79
CA PHE A 93 -11.53 -19.61 18.00
C PHE A 93 -11.52 -20.84 18.90
N THR A 94 -11.81 -22.01 18.32
CA THR A 94 -11.74 -23.29 19.03
C THR A 94 -10.61 -24.12 18.44
N ILE A 95 -9.72 -24.63 19.28
CA ILE A 95 -8.62 -25.52 18.87
C ILE A 95 -8.50 -26.65 19.89
N ALA A 96 -8.40 -27.89 19.41
CA ALA A 96 -8.45 -29.08 20.27
C ALA A 96 -9.62 -29.09 21.29
N GLY A 97 -10.80 -28.57 20.89
CA GLY A 97 -11.99 -28.48 21.74
C GLY A 97 -11.95 -27.39 22.82
N SER A 98 -10.89 -26.60 22.91
CA SER A 98 -10.75 -25.47 23.84
C SER A 98 -11.08 -24.15 23.17
N ASN A 99 -11.85 -23.30 23.84
CA ASN A 99 -12.12 -21.93 23.38
C ASN A 99 -10.94 -21.03 23.73
N CYS A 100 -10.33 -20.43 22.71
CA CYS A 100 -9.12 -19.65 22.78
C CYS A 100 -9.33 -18.28 22.14
N ARG A 101 -8.44 -17.35 22.48
CA ARG A 101 -8.43 -15.97 22.00
C ARG A 101 -7.05 -15.60 21.48
N LEU A 102 -6.99 -14.85 20.38
CA LEU A 102 -5.77 -14.21 19.90
C LEU A 102 -6.05 -12.72 19.73
N THR A 103 -5.30 -11.87 20.42
CA THR A 103 -5.41 -10.41 20.27
C THR A 103 -4.20 -9.88 19.52
N GLN A 104 -4.44 -9.12 18.45
CA GLN A 104 -3.43 -8.35 17.74
C GLN A 104 -3.45 -6.88 18.17
N LYS A 105 -2.28 -6.34 18.50
CA LYS A 105 -2.07 -4.90 18.70
C LYS A 105 -1.01 -4.41 17.73
N THR A 106 -1.39 -3.46 16.88
CA THR A 106 -0.51 -2.86 15.88
C THR A 106 -1.11 -1.54 15.37
N VAL A 107 -0.26 -0.65 14.84
CA VAL A 107 -0.65 0.52 14.04
C VAL A 107 -0.26 0.36 12.56
N TYR A 108 -0.02 -0.89 12.13
CA TYR A 108 0.12 -1.27 10.73
C TYR A 108 -1.04 -0.72 9.90
N PRO A 109 -0.80 -0.16 8.69
CA PRO A 109 0.41 -0.29 7.87
C PRO A 109 1.47 0.80 8.08
N TRP A 110 1.33 1.68 9.08
CA TRP A 110 2.24 2.82 9.26
C TRP A 110 3.54 2.44 9.99
N GLU A 111 3.45 1.49 10.91
CA GLU A 111 4.58 0.86 11.59
C GLU A 111 4.54 -0.66 11.39
N GLY A 112 5.71 -1.29 11.43
CA GLY A 112 5.87 -2.71 11.17
C GLY A 112 5.82 -3.63 12.39
N GLU A 113 5.42 -3.10 13.55
CA GLU A 113 5.33 -3.86 14.79
C GLU A 113 3.93 -4.44 14.98
N ALA A 114 3.84 -5.75 15.24
CA ALA A 114 2.61 -6.42 15.63
C ALA A 114 2.82 -7.31 16.86
N GLU A 115 2.09 -7.03 17.94
CA GLU A 115 2.07 -7.84 19.14
C GLU A 115 0.85 -8.75 19.17
N PHE A 116 1.09 -10.04 19.43
CA PHE A 116 0.09 -11.10 19.52
C PHE A 116 0.01 -11.55 20.97
N THR A 117 -1.17 -11.47 21.58
CA THR A 117 -1.41 -12.00 22.93
C THR A 117 -2.35 -13.19 22.85
N VAL A 118 -1.90 -14.33 23.38
CA VAL A 118 -2.65 -15.59 23.40
C VAL A 118 -3.47 -15.72 24.70
N GLY A 119 -4.75 -16.00 24.55
CA GLY A 119 -5.67 -16.37 25.63
C GLY A 119 -6.07 -17.83 25.49
N VAL A 120 -5.75 -18.64 26.50
CA VAL A 120 -6.16 -20.05 26.61
C VAL A 120 -6.70 -20.32 28.01
N PRO A 121 -7.68 -21.22 28.17
CA PRO A 121 -8.21 -21.56 29.50
C PRO A 121 -7.21 -22.39 30.31
N GLU A 122 -6.47 -23.27 29.63
CA GLU A 122 -5.40 -24.10 30.20
C GLU A 122 -4.22 -24.19 29.23
N PRO A 123 -3.00 -24.54 29.68
CA PRO A 123 -1.83 -24.59 28.80
C PRO A 123 -1.97 -25.60 27.65
N LEU A 124 -2.03 -25.11 26.42
CA LEU A 124 -2.39 -25.87 25.21
C LEU A 124 -1.31 -25.82 24.13
N ASN A 125 -1.09 -26.94 23.44
CA ASN A 125 -0.18 -27.00 22.30
C ASN A 125 -0.93 -26.67 21.02
N PHE A 126 -0.45 -25.66 20.28
CA PHE A 126 -0.87 -25.38 18.92
C PHE A 126 0.17 -24.50 18.22
N THR A 127 -0.01 -24.30 16.92
CA THR A 127 0.88 -23.51 16.09
C THR A 127 0.29 -22.15 15.76
N LEU A 128 1.06 -21.09 15.98
CA LEU A 128 0.79 -19.77 15.44
C LEU A 128 1.63 -19.57 14.18
N ALA A 129 0.99 -19.36 13.03
CA ALA A 129 1.68 -19.12 11.75
C ALA A 129 1.53 -17.65 11.35
N LEU A 130 2.61 -16.88 11.42
CA LEU A 130 2.63 -15.45 11.09
C LEU A 130 3.13 -15.26 9.66
N ARG A 131 2.36 -14.57 8.80
CA ARG A 131 2.80 -14.28 7.44
C ARG A 131 4.03 -13.38 7.44
N ILE A 132 5.10 -13.78 6.76
CA ILE A 132 6.18 -12.86 6.44
C ILE A 132 5.87 -12.23 5.07
N PRO A 133 5.53 -10.93 5.00
CA PRO A 133 5.24 -10.29 3.73
C PRO A 133 6.45 -10.34 2.81
N ALA A 134 6.24 -10.58 1.53
CA ALA A 134 7.34 -10.71 0.56
C ALA A 134 8.20 -9.44 0.41
N TRP A 135 7.71 -8.29 0.88
CA TRP A 135 8.43 -7.02 0.85
C TRP A 135 9.27 -6.77 2.12
N ALA A 136 9.09 -7.57 3.17
CA ALA A 136 9.68 -7.34 4.48
C ALA A 136 10.97 -8.14 4.66
N ASP A 137 12.09 -7.53 4.28
CA ASP A 137 13.42 -8.06 4.57
C ASP A 137 13.83 -7.72 6.01
N GLY A 138 14.62 -8.58 6.65
CA GLY A 138 15.14 -8.34 8.00
C GLY A 138 14.11 -8.42 9.13
N TRP A 139 12.99 -9.11 8.90
CA TRP A 139 11.98 -9.37 9.93
C TRP A 139 12.57 -10.14 11.13
N SER A 140 11.97 -9.94 12.30
CA SER A 140 12.32 -10.67 13.52
C SER A 140 11.07 -11.03 14.34
N ILE A 141 11.20 -12.06 15.18
CA ILE A 141 10.16 -12.48 16.11
C ILE A 141 10.76 -12.54 17.51
N ASP A 142 10.16 -11.78 18.44
CA ASP A 142 10.52 -11.76 19.84
C ASP A 142 9.47 -12.51 20.69
N GLY A 143 9.91 -13.18 21.74
CA GLY A 143 9.05 -13.88 22.70
C GLY A 143 8.76 -15.35 22.37
N ALA A 144 9.20 -15.85 21.21
CA ALA A 144 9.12 -17.27 20.86
C ALA A 144 10.16 -17.67 19.81
N ASP A 145 10.54 -18.96 19.81
CA ASP A 145 11.38 -19.54 18.77
C ASP A 145 10.53 -19.89 17.54
N VAL A 146 11.06 -19.54 16.36
CA VAL A 146 10.46 -19.91 15.07
C VAL A 146 10.87 -21.34 14.74
N SER A 147 9.89 -22.25 14.70
CA SER A 147 10.13 -23.67 14.43
C SER A 147 10.44 -23.93 12.95
N ALA A 148 9.80 -23.19 12.05
CA ALA A 148 10.04 -23.27 10.61
C ALA A 148 9.61 -21.98 9.90
N VAL A 149 10.19 -21.72 8.72
CA VAL A 149 9.69 -20.70 7.79
C VAL A 149 9.36 -21.38 6.49
N GLU A 150 8.07 -21.47 6.16
CA GLU A 150 7.62 -22.19 4.97
C GLU A 150 6.62 -21.35 4.18
N LYS A 151 6.85 -21.24 2.87
CA LYS A 151 5.94 -20.58 1.91
C LYS A 151 5.51 -19.16 2.32
N GLY A 152 6.38 -18.44 3.05
CA GLY A 152 6.13 -17.09 3.53
C GLY A 152 5.36 -17.00 4.85
N TYR A 153 5.39 -18.05 5.68
CA TYR A 153 4.88 -18.03 7.05
C TYR A 153 5.97 -18.50 8.02
N ALA A 154 6.15 -17.78 9.12
CA ALA A 154 6.93 -18.19 10.27
C ALA A 154 6.02 -18.96 11.22
N TYR A 155 6.33 -20.24 11.45
CA TYR A 155 5.59 -21.14 12.31
C TYR A 155 6.19 -21.11 13.72
N ILE A 156 5.30 -21.00 14.71
CA ILE A 156 5.65 -20.99 16.13
C ILE A 156 4.81 -22.06 16.80
N THR A 157 5.40 -23.24 16.98
CA THR A 157 4.73 -24.39 17.60
C THR A 157 5.23 -24.55 19.02
N ARG A 158 4.37 -24.33 20.01
CA ARG A 158 4.72 -24.51 21.42
C ARG A 158 3.50 -24.74 22.30
N ARG A 159 3.76 -24.99 23.59
CA ARG A 159 2.74 -24.94 24.64
C ARG A 159 2.49 -23.51 25.05
N TRP A 160 1.31 -22.99 24.74
CA TRP A 160 0.87 -21.64 25.05
C TRP A 160 0.23 -21.59 26.42
N LYS A 161 0.46 -20.51 27.17
CA LYS A 161 -0.21 -20.16 28.42
C LYS A 161 -0.98 -18.85 28.25
N ALA A 162 -1.98 -18.63 29.10
CA ALA A 162 -2.73 -17.38 29.10
C ALA A 162 -1.79 -16.18 29.31
N GLY A 163 -1.88 -15.21 28.40
CA GLY A 163 -1.07 -14.00 28.44
C GLY A 163 0.31 -14.13 27.78
N ASP A 164 0.67 -15.29 27.22
CA ASP A 164 1.87 -15.42 26.38
C ASP A 164 1.80 -14.42 25.23
N ARG A 165 2.96 -13.83 24.91
CA ARG A 165 3.09 -12.79 23.88
C ARG A 165 4.16 -13.15 22.87
N VAL A 166 3.87 -12.80 21.62
CA VAL A 166 4.84 -12.79 20.53
C VAL A 166 4.81 -11.42 19.89
N ARG A 167 5.97 -10.89 19.53
CA ARG A 167 6.08 -9.65 18.76
C ARG A 167 6.76 -9.94 17.43
N LEU A 168 6.11 -9.52 16.35
CA LEU A 168 6.67 -9.53 15.01
C LEU A 168 7.13 -8.12 14.68
N SER A 169 8.39 -7.98 14.28
CA SER A 169 8.95 -6.76 13.71
C SER A 169 9.14 -6.94 12.20
N LEU A 170 8.55 -6.04 11.43
CA LEU A 170 8.70 -5.95 9.97
C LEU A 170 9.36 -4.61 9.63
N PRO A 171 10.63 -4.55 9.27
CA PRO A 171 11.26 -3.29 8.90
C PRO A 171 10.50 -2.60 7.76
N ILE A 172 10.00 -1.38 8.00
CA ILE A 172 9.32 -0.58 7.00
C ILE A 172 10.17 0.64 6.66
N ALA A 173 10.48 0.79 5.37
CA ALA A 173 11.14 1.95 4.81
C ALA A 173 10.62 2.21 3.38
N PRO A 174 10.78 3.44 2.85
CA PRO A 174 10.50 3.71 1.45
C PRO A 174 11.37 2.83 0.55
N ARG A 175 10.75 2.14 -0.41
CA ARG A 175 11.45 1.30 -1.39
C ARG A 175 11.12 1.70 -2.81
N ARG A 176 12.10 1.54 -3.69
CA ARG A 176 11.94 1.61 -5.14
C ARG A 176 11.54 0.25 -5.67
N THR A 177 10.48 0.21 -6.47
CA THR A 177 9.96 -1.00 -7.09
C THR A 177 10.03 -0.88 -8.61
N TYR A 178 10.60 -1.89 -9.25
CA TYR A 178 10.79 -1.96 -10.69
C TYR A 178 9.90 -3.05 -11.28
N ALA A 179 9.29 -2.75 -12.43
CA ALA A 179 8.53 -3.75 -13.16
C ALA A 179 9.48 -4.76 -13.83
N HIS A 180 8.98 -5.97 -14.09
CA HIS A 180 9.69 -6.92 -14.93
C HIS A 180 9.94 -6.31 -16.33
N PRO A 181 11.11 -6.49 -16.98
CA PRO A 181 11.45 -5.84 -18.25
C PRO A 181 10.48 -6.09 -19.41
N ALA A 182 9.67 -7.15 -19.34
CA ALA A 182 8.61 -7.44 -20.30
C ALA A 182 7.43 -6.45 -20.23
N VAL A 183 7.28 -5.70 -19.13
CA VAL A 183 6.26 -4.65 -18.96
C VAL A 183 6.73 -3.38 -19.65
N ARG A 184 6.48 -3.29 -20.96
CA ARG A 184 7.00 -2.22 -21.83
C ARG A 184 6.57 -0.82 -21.39
N GLN A 185 5.37 -0.68 -20.81
CA GLN A 185 4.82 0.59 -20.36
C GLN A 185 5.59 1.18 -19.19
N ASP A 186 6.28 0.35 -18.41
CA ASP A 186 7.00 0.74 -17.20
C ASP A 186 8.52 0.63 -17.38
N ALA A 187 8.99 0.44 -18.61
CA ALA A 187 10.41 0.53 -18.94
C ALA A 187 10.97 1.90 -18.55
N TRP A 188 12.13 1.92 -17.89
CA TRP A 188 12.79 3.13 -17.36
C TRP A 188 11.93 3.90 -16.35
N LYS A 189 11.03 3.20 -15.66
CA LYS A 189 10.23 3.79 -14.58
C LYS A 189 10.40 3.05 -13.27
N VAL A 190 10.13 3.77 -12.21
CA VAL A 190 10.16 3.32 -10.82
C VAL A 190 8.87 3.71 -10.11
N ALA A 191 8.38 2.82 -9.25
CA ALA A 191 7.31 3.13 -8.30
C ALA A 191 7.89 3.21 -6.88
N ILE A 192 7.30 4.05 -6.04
CA ILE A 192 7.64 4.13 -4.62
C ILE A 192 6.62 3.30 -3.83
N GLU A 193 7.10 2.47 -2.90
CA GLU A 193 6.26 1.73 -1.97
C GLU A 193 6.78 1.92 -0.52
N TYR A 194 5.88 1.82 0.47
CA TYR A 194 6.22 1.83 1.91
C TYR A 194 5.34 0.78 2.59
N GLY A 195 5.95 -0.27 3.13
CA GLY A 195 5.22 -1.42 3.68
C GLY A 195 4.32 -2.05 2.59
N PRO A 196 3.01 -2.27 2.81
CA PRO A 196 2.11 -2.81 1.78
C PRO A 196 1.56 -1.75 0.80
N ILE A 197 1.89 -0.47 1.00
CA ILE A 197 1.27 0.66 0.32
C ILE A 197 2.11 1.09 -0.89
N VAL A 198 1.46 1.24 -2.04
CA VAL A 198 1.98 1.88 -3.25
C VAL A 198 1.73 3.37 -3.15
N TYR A 199 2.70 4.18 -3.56
CA TYR A 199 2.61 5.64 -3.54
C TYR A 199 2.41 6.22 -4.95
N CYS A 200 1.86 7.43 -5.00
CA CYS A 200 1.74 8.24 -6.20
C CYS A 200 2.10 9.69 -5.89
N ILE A 201 2.49 10.45 -6.90
CA ILE A 201 2.57 11.91 -6.82
C ILE A 201 1.32 12.52 -7.44
N GLU A 202 0.75 13.54 -6.80
CA GLU A 202 -0.39 14.31 -7.30
C GLU A 202 0.02 15.74 -7.67
N GLY A 203 -0.63 16.32 -8.67
CA GLY A 203 -0.35 17.69 -9.14
C GLY A 203 -0.60 18.74 -8.07
N VAL A 204 -1.52 18.48 -7.15
CA VAL A 204 -1.81 19.37 -6.00
C VAL A 204 -0.60 19.58 -5.07
N ASP A 205 0.29 18.58 -4.95
CA ASP A 205 1.50 18.69 -4.13
C ASP A 205 2.76 19.02 -4.95
N ASN A 206 2.76 18.67 -6.24
CA ASN A 206 3.98 18.63 -7.06
C ASN A 206 3.94 19.56 -8.28
N GLY A 207 2.86 20.32 -8.45
CA GLY A 207 2.60 21.19 -9.60
C GLY A 207 2.09 20.43 -10.83
N ALA A 208 1.58 21.19 -11.81
CA ALA A 208 1.12 20.66 -13.10
C ALA A 208 2.25 20.01 -13.92
N ASP A 209 1.92 19.34 -15.01
CA ASP A 209 2.82 18.64 -15.93
C ASP A 209 3.70 17.59 -15.22
N LEU A 210 3.09 16.62 -14.53
CA LEU A 210 3.81 15.52 -13.89
C LEU A 210 4.56 14.64 -14.91
N GLY A 211 4.20 14.73 -16.20
CA GLY A 211 4.96 14.13 -17.29
C GLY A 211 6.38 14.66 -17.47
N ARG A 212 6.70 15.81 -16.86
CA ARG A 212 8.04 16.39 -16.86
C ARG A 212 8.87 16.05 -15.62
N PHE A 213 8.28 15.34 -14.66
CA PHE A 213 8.96 14.93 -13.44
C PHE A 213 9.70 13.59 -13.66
N ALA A 214 10.91 13.50 -13.10
CA ALA A 214 11.68 12.28 -12.99
C ALA A 214 12.30 12.16 -11.60
N LEU A 215 12.46 10.93 -11.12
CA LEU A 215 13.12 10.63 -9.85
C LEU A 215 14.57 10.20 -10.15
N PRO A 216 15.60 10.88 -9.61
CA PRO A 216 16.95 10.36 -9.66
C PRO A 216 17.08 9.00 -8.99
N ALA A 217 17.88 8.09 -9.56
CA ALA A 217 18.10 6.76 -8.99
C ALA A 217 18.71 6.82 -7.57
N ASP A 218 19.52 7.83 -7.30
CA ASP A 218 20.20 8.09 -6.02
C ASP A 218 19.44 9.03 -5.08
N ALA A 219 18.25 9.49 -5.44
CA ALA A 219 17.49 10.41 -4.59
C ALA A 219 17.14 9.77 -3.25
N GLU A 220 17.47 10.46 -2.15
CA GLU A 220 17.05 10.05 -0.81
C GLU A 220 15.52 10.19 -0.66
N LEU A 221 14.91 9.17 -0.06
CA LEU A 221 13.48 9.11 0.21
C LEU A 221 13.27 9.16 1.72
N GLN A 222 12.48 10.13 2.19
CA GLN A 222 12.15 10.31 3.59
C GLN A 222 10.66 10.02 3.80
N SER A 223 10.32 9.39 4.92
CA SER A 223 8.94 9.11 5.31
C SER A 223 8.53 9.89 6.54
N GLU A 224 7.32 10.44 6.54
CA GLU A 224 6.78 11.21 7.67
C GLU A 224 5.28 10.89 7.85
N PHE A 225 4.87 10.49 9.05
CA PHE A 225 3.45 10.35 9.38
C PHE A 225 2.82 11.71 9.68
N ARG A 226 1.72 12.03 8.98
CA ARG A 226 0.98 13.29 9.13
C ARG A 226 -0.46 13.01 9.56
N ALA A 227 -0.73 13.18 10.86
CA ALA A 227 -2.01 12.82 11.49
C ALA A 227 -3.22 13.58 10.92
N GLU A 228 -3.07 14.84 10.56
CA GLU A 228 -4.16 15.70 10.07
C GLU A 228 -4.29 15.73 8.54
N PHE A 229 -3.44 14.98 7.84
CA PHE A 229 -3.38 14.98 6.38
C PHE A 229 -3.98 13.69 5.81
N LEU A 230 -5.03 13.82 4.98
CA LEU A 230 -5.73 12.70 4.33
C LEU A 230 -6.21 11.61 5.32
N GLY A 231 -6.72 12.03 6.48
CA GLY A 231 -7.21 11.11 7.51
C GLY A 231 -6.12 10.42 8.35
N GLY A 232 -4.87 10.88 8.25
CA GLY A 232 -3.73 10.32 8.96
C GLY A 232 -2.99 9.31 8.09
N CYS A 233 -1.92 9.76 7.42
CA CYS A 233 -1.13 8.88 6.56
C CYS A 233 0.36 9.22 6.59
N THR A 234 1.18 8.25 6.20
CA THR A 234 2.61 8.48 5.94
C THR A 234 2.77 9.05 4.53
N VAL A 235 3.48 10.16 4.39
CA VAL A 235 3.91 10.68 3.08
C VAL A 235 5.37 10.33 2.83
N ILE A 236 5.75 10.25 1.54
CA ILE A 236 7.16 10.13 1.15
C ILE A 236 7.61 11.44 0.49
N THR A 237 8.73 11.99 0.92
CA THR A 237 9.32 13.21 0.37
C THR A 237 10.74 12.98 -0.12
N GLY A 238 11.20 13.88 -0.97
CA GLY A 238 12.56 13.88 -1.50
C GLY A 238 12.75 14.99 -2.52
N THR A 239 13.84 14.90 -3.29
CA THR A 239 14.13 15.82 -4.40
C THR A 239 14.11 15.05 -5.72
N GLY A 240 13.25 15.48 -6.64
CA GLY A 240 13.22 14.99 -8.02
C GLY A 240 13.83 16.00 -8.99
N LEU A 241 13.76 15.68 -10.28
CA LEU A 241 14.13 16.57 -11.36
C LEU A 241 12.92 16.88 -12.23
N ARG A 242 12.78 18.13 -12.66
CA ARG A 242 11.73 18.55 -13.58
C ARG A 242 12.34 19.14 -14.84
N HIS A 243 11.79 18.78 -15.99
CA HIS A 243 12.17 19.43 -17.25
C HIS A 243 11.66 20.89 -17.26
N ASP A 244 12.58 21.83 -17.44
CA ASP A 244 12.30 23.27 -17.56
C ASP A 244 12.31 23.67 -19.05
N PRO A 245 11.14 23.92 -19.66
CA PRO A 245 11.06 24.28 -21.06
C PRO A 245 11.54 25.71 -21.35
N GLU A 246 11.60 26.61 -20.38
CA GLU A 246 12.02 27.99 -20.64
C GLU A 246 13.54 28.10 -20.73
N LYS A 247 14.26 27.23 -20.01
CA LYS A 247 15.73 27.19 -19.97
C LYS A 247 16.36 26.17 -20.93
N ALA A 248 15.56 25.39 -21.65
CA ALA A 248 16.07 24.42 -22.62
C ALA A 248 16.66 25.11 -23.86
N ALA A 249 17.71 24.53 -24.46
CA ALA A 249 18.27 25.06 -25.70
C ALA A 249 17.23 25.01 -26.84
N GLY A 250 17.09 26.12 -27.57
CA GLY A 250 16.02 26.28 -28.57
C GLY A 250 14.65 26.59 -27.94
N ALA A 251 14.62 27.27 -26.79
CA ALA A 251 13.39 27.76 -26.17
C ALA A 251 12.53 28.57 -27.19
N GLY A 252 11.24 28.24 -27.28
CA GLY A 252 10.31 28.76 -28.29
C GLY A 252 9.15 27.80 -28.56
N PRO A 253 8.28 28.07 -29.56
CA PRO A 253 7.07 27.29 -29.84
C PRO A 253 7.35 25.93 -30.52
N SER A 254 8.61 25.54 -30.72
CA SER A 254 8.96 24.29 -31.40
C SER A 254 8.53 23.06 -30.59
N LEU A 255 7.92 22.09 -31.28
CA LEU A 255 7.54 20.79 -30.72
C LEU A 255 8.75 19.91 -30.39
N TYR A 256 9.84 20.04 -31.14
CA TYR A 256 11.07 19.25 -30.98
C TYR A 256 12.26 20.14 -30.65
N ARG A 257 13.14 19.67 -29.76
CA ARG A 257 14.27 20.43 -29.23
C ARG A 257 15.52 19.58 -29.12
N PRO A 258 16.72 20.17 -29.29
CA PRO A 258 17.98 19.43 -29.30
C PRO A 258 18.44 18.96 -27.91
N SER A 259 18.00 19.62 -26.83
CA SER A 259 18.32 19.22 -25.45
C SER A 259 17.23 19.63 -24.46
N ALA A 260 17.21 18.95 -23.31
CA ALA A 260 16.38 19.30 -22.17
C ALA A 260 17.23 19.97 -21.08
N HIS A 261 16.63 20.92 -20.35
CA HIS A 261 17.18 21.43 -19.10
C HIS A 261 16.38 20.80 -17.94
N ARG A 262 17.07 20.40 -16.87
CA ARG A 262 16.46 19.79 -15.68
C ARG A 262 16.80 20.61 -14.45
N THR A 263 15.81 20.87 -13.61
CA THR A 263 15.97 21.59 -12.34
C THR A 263 15.57 20.68 -11.19
N PRO A 264 16.31 20.67 -10.06
CA PRO A 264 15.87 20.02 -8.83
C PRO A 264 14.58 20.65 -8.30
N VAL A 265 13.63 19.81 -7.91
CA VAL A 265 12.37 20.23 -7.28
C VAL A 265 12.06 19.31 -6.10
N PRO A 266 11.56 19.83 -4.97
CA PRO A 266 11.03 18.97 -3.92
C PRO A 266 9.79 18.25 -4.44
N PHE A 267 9.53 17.05 -3.93
CA PHE A 267 8.30 16.31 -4.22
C PHE A 267 7.69 15.72 -2.94
N THR A 268 6.38 15.50 -2.99
CA THR A 268 5.64 14.74 -1.99
C THR A 268 4.81 13.68 -2.70
N ALA A 269 5.00 12.42 -2.31
CA ALA A 269 4.17 11.30 -2.71
C ALA A 269 3.24 10.91 -1.56
N VAL A 270 2.01 10.56 -1.92
CA VAL A 270 0.94 10.12 -1.01
C VAL A 270 0.54 8.68 -1.33
N PRO A 271 -0.05 7.93 -0.38
CA PRO A 271 -0.61 6.61 -0.67
C PRO A 271 -1.53 6.65 -1.88
N TYR A 272 -1.33 5.74 -2.83
CA TYR A 272 -2.12 5.66 -4.06
C TYR A 272 -3.61 5.61 -3.77
N ALA A 273 -4.04 4.85 -2.77
CA ALA A 273 -5.45 4.75 -2.40
C ALA A 273 -6.09 6.11 -2.01
N LEU A 274 -5.30 7.08 -1.57
CA LEU A 274 -5.77 8.37 -1.06
C LEU A 274 -5.78 9.48 -2.11
N TRP A 275 -5.33 9.22 -3.34
CA TRP A 275 -5.40 10.19 -4.44
C TRP A 275 -6.83 10.66 -4.70
N ASN A 276 -7.01 11.83 -5.33
CA ASN A 276 -8.31 12.40 -5.70
C ASN A 276 -9.27 12.66 -4.51
N ASN A 277 -8.73 12.85 -3.30
CA ASN A 277 -9.50 13.35 -2.13
C ASN A 277 -9.33 14.87 -1.92
N ARG A 278 -8.59 15.54 -2.82
CA ARG A 278 -8.24 16.97 -2.74
C ARG A 278 -8.49 17.70 -4.07
N GLY A 279 -9.48 17.22 -4.81
CA GLY A 279 -9.85 17.71 -6.15
C GLY A 279 -9.15 16.98 -7.29
N SER A 280 -9.61 17.22 -8.52
CA SER A 280 -8.99 16.69 -9.72
C SER A 280 -7.63 17.35 -10.00
N SER A 281 -6.57 16.53 -10.06
CA SER A 281 -5.24 16.94 -10.50
C SER A 281 -4.55 15.78 -11.21
N GLU A 282 -3.44 16.04 -11.92
CA GLU A 282 -2.63 14.96 -12.48
C GLU A 282 -2.16 14.00 -11.38
N MET A 283 -1.99 12.72 -11.72
CA MET A 283 -1.47 11.71 -10.80
C MET A 283 -0.58 10.71 -11.53
N ARG A 284 0.50 10.25 -10.89
CA ARG A 284 1.38 9.19 -11.41
C ARG A 284 1.89 8.27 -10.30
N VAL A 285 1.75 6.95 -10.52
CA VAL A 285 2.41 5.90 -9.72
C VAL A 285 3.80 5.59 -10.27
N TRP A 286 3.90 5.34 -11.57
CA TRP A 286 5.18 5.05 -12.24
C TRP A 286 5.85 6.34 -12.71
N LEU A 287 7.02 6.61 -12.15
CA LEU A 287 7.82 7.81 -12.38
C LEU A 287 8.99 7.48 -13.30
N ALA A 288 9.33 8.36 -14.24
CA ALA A 288 10.57 8.20 -14.99
C ALA A 288 11.76 8.21 -14.02
N GLU A 289 12.70 7.30 -14.18
CA GLU A 289 13.94 7.28 -13.40
C GLU A 289 15.12 7.75 -14.26
N VAL A 290 16.01 8.55 -13.68
CA VAL A 290 17.15 9.18 -14.38
C VAL A 290 18.44 9.09 -13.59
#